data_AF-A0A960Y566-F1
#
_entry.id   AF-A0A960Y566-F1
#
_cell.length_a   1.000
_cell.length_b   1.000
_cell.length_c   1.000
_cell.angle_alpha   90.00
_cell.angle_beta   90.00
_cell.angle_gamma   90.00
#
_symmetry.space_group_name_H-M   'P 1'
#
loop_
_entity.id
_entity.type
_entity.pdbx_description
1 polymer ?
#
loop_
_entity_poly.entity_id
_entity_poly.type
_entity_poly.pdbx_seq_one_letter_code
_entity_poly.pdbx_strand_id
1 'polypeptide(L)'
;LSAKKTLRYYFSSSGRGEGDPSWHGTNRVDLLGYSLDATGKYGISKVRQKRLFQKISARIKNTAKLTEGEPLEKRGFILCAIVNSYMKDISLGNNMALTAIRYTNDGDQLKHLDLMIARKIAEAATGIRGVKAFRTAPYRTIRDYWGLKSFVQLRNEL
;
A
#
# COMPACT_ATOMS: atom_id res chain seq x y z
N LEU A 1 33.04 -12.68 -6.19
CA LEU A 1 31.72 -13.25 -6.60
C LEU A 1 31.91 -13.99 -7.92
N SER A 2 31.60 -15.28 -7.99
CA SER A 2 31.74 -16.07 -9.23
C SER A 2 30.82 -15.52 -10.33
N ALA A 3 31.36 -15.24 -11.51
CA ALA A 3 30.64 -14.67 -12.66
C ALA A 3 29.40 -15.50 -13.08
N LYS A 4 29.34 -16.79 -12.75
CA LYS A 4 28.20 -17.68 -13.03
C LYS A 4 26.92 -17.39 -12.24
N LYS A 5 26.97 -16.57 -11.17
CA LYS A 5 25.80 -16.26 -10.33
C LYS A 5 25.13 -14.92 -10.64
N THR A 6 25.67 -14.14 -11.59
CA THR A 6 25.14 -12.82 -11.93
C THR A 6 24.48 -12.87 -13.29
N LEU A 7 23.16 -12.76 -13.33
CA LEU A 7 22.40 -12.59 -14.56
C LEU A 7 22.17 -11.10 -14.80
N ARG A 8 22.50 -10.63 -16.00
CA ARG A 8 22.24 -9.25 -16.43
C ARG A 8 21.09 -9.28 -17.40
N TYR A 9 20.06 -8.51 -17.11
CA TYR A 9 18.90 -8.33 -17.97
C TYR A 9 18.83 -6.89 -18.41
N TYR A 10 18.45 -6.65 -19.66
CA TYR A 10 18.15 -5.33 -20.17
C TYR A 10 16.64 -5.15 -20.31
N PHE A 11 16.15 -3.96 -19.97
CA PHE A 11 14.74 -3.62 -20.06
C PHE A 11 14.58 -2.15 -20.44
N SER A 12 13.77 -1.87 -21.46
CA SER A 12 13.55 -0.53 -22.00
C SER A 12 12.11 -0.05 -21.81
N SER A 13 11.91 1.27 -21.85
CA SER A 13 10.60 1.91 -21.70
C SER A 13 9.60 1.53 -22.80
N SER A 14 10.10 1.16 -23.98
CA SER A 14 9.33 0.63 -25.11
C SER A 14 8.92 -0.84 -24.93
N GLY A 15 9.20 -1.45 -23.77
CA GLY A 15 8.89 -2.84 -23.47
C GLY A 15 9.69 -3.86 -24.28
N ARG A 16 10.89 -3.46 -24.73
CA ARG A 16 11.89 -4.41 -25.20
C ARG A 16 12.70 -4.86 -23.99
N GLY A 17 12.70 -6.16 -23.71
CA GLY A 17 13.46 -6.77 -22.64
C GLY A 17 14.18 -8.00 -23.14
N GLU A 18 15.35 -8.27 -22.59
CA GLU A 18 16.07 -9.52 -22.79
C GLU A 18 15.90 -10.36 -21.52
N GLY A 19 15.52 -11.64 -21.65
CA GLY A 19 15.21 -12.51 -20.51
C GLY A 19 13.88 -13.24 -20.69
N ASP A 20 12.99 -13.13 -19.70
CA ASP A 20 11.71 -13.83 -19.70
C ASP A 20 10.76 -13.29 -20.80
N PRO A 21 10.11 -14.15 -21.61
CA PRO A 21 9.15 -13.74 -22.62
C PRO A 21 8.04 -12.83 -22.10
N SER A 22 7.63 -12.97 -20.83
CA SER A 22 6.61 -12.14 -20.18
C SER A 22 7.00 -10.67 -20.03
N TRP A 23 8.26 -10.31 -20.28
CA TRP A 23 8.75 -8.93 -20.19
C TRP A 23 8.59 -8.15 -21.50
N HIS A 24 8.16 -8.81 -22.58
CA HIS A 24 7.91 -8.15 -23.86
C HIS A 24 6.60 -7.36 -23.83
N GLY A 25 6.62 -6.14 -24.36
CA GLY A 25 5.43 -5.29 -24.49
C GLY A 25 4.92 -4.68 -23.18
N THR A 26 5.62 -4.87 -22.07
CA THR A 26 5.32 -4.21 -20.79
C THR A 26 6.39 -3.16 -20.49
N ASN A 27 6.02 -2.08 -19.78
CA ASN A 27 6.96 -1.10 -19.23
C ASN A 27 7.31 -1.37 -17.75
N ARG A 28 6.85 -2.51 -17.22
CA ARG A 28 7.10 -2.98 -15.86
C ARG A 28 7.34 -4.49 -15.81
N VAL A 29 8.31 -4.91 -15.01
CA VAL A 29 8.65 -6.31 -14.76
C VAL A 29 8.49 -6.62 -13.28
N ASP A 30 7.79 -7.72 -12.96
CA ASP A 30 7.66 -8.19 -11.58
C ASP A 30 8.75 -9.24 -11.28
N LEU A 31 9.64 -8.95 -10.32
CA LEU A 31 10.75 -9.83 -9.93
C LEU A 31 10.84 -9.91 -8.40
N LEU A 32 10.87 -11.13 -7.85
CA LEU A 32 10.94 -11.39 -6.39
C LEU A 32 9.87 -10.61 -5.57
N GLY A 33 8.74 -10.33 -6.22
CA GLY A 33 7.59 -9.58 -5.72
C GLY A 33 7.81 -8.07 -5.55
N TYR A 34 8.83 -7.53 -6.19
CA TYR A 34 8.92 -6.12 -6.55
C TYR A 34 8.52 -5.92 -8.01
N SER A 35 8.16 -4.71 -8.38
CA SER A 35 7.89 -4.29 -9.75
C SER A 35 8.94 -3.26 -10.13
N LEU A 36 9.74 -3.52 -11.14
CA LEU A 36 10.74 -2.59 -11.68
C LEU A 36 10.20 -2.00 -12.99
N ASP A 37 10.29 -0.68 -13.14
CA ASP A 37 10.03 -0.02 -14.42
C ASP A 37 11.34 0.36 -15.13
N ALA A 38 11.23 0.69 -16.42
CA ALA A 38 12.38 1.06 -17.23
C ALA A 38 13.04 2.39 -16.84
N THR A 39 12.44 3.16 -15.93
CA THR A 39 13.03 4.39 -15.38
C THR A 39 13.86 4.14 -14.13
N GLY A 40 13.96 2.88 -13.68
CA GLY A 40 14.65 2.51 -12.46
C GLY A 40 13.80 2.72 -11.20
N LYS A 41 12.50 3.04 -11.33
CA LYS A 41 11.61 2.98 -10.18
C LYS A 41 11.28 1.52 -9.89
N TYR A 42 11.42 1.14 -8.65
CA TYR A 42 11.01 -0.16 -8.16
C TYR A 42 10.04 0.01 -7.00
N GLY A 43 8.94 -0.73 -7.08
CA GLY A 43 7.90 -0.73 -6.09
C GLY A 43 7.39 -2.11 -5.77
N ILE A 44 6.26 -2.18 -5.10
CA ILE A 44 5.62 -3.42 -4.69
C ILE A 44 4.92 -4.03 -5.91
N SER A 45 5.03 -5.34 -6.12
CA SER A 45 4.29 -5.98 -7.23
C SER A 45 2.77 -5.82 -7.08
N LYS A 46 2.03 -5.82 -8.19
CA LYS A 46 0.56 -5.69 -8.17
C LYS A 46 -0.11 -6.73 -7.28
N VAL A 47 0.40 -7.97 -7.32
CA VAL A 47 -0.10 -9.08 -6.49
C VAL A 47 0.10 -8.80 -5.00
N ARG A 48 1.28 -8.31 -4.60
CA ARG A 48 1.55 -7.96 -3.19
C ARG A 48 0.74 -6.76 -2.74
N GLN A 49 0.59 -5.73 -3.57
CA GLN A 49 -0.27 -4.58 -3.29
C GLN A 49 -1.72 -5.01 -3.05
N LYS A 50 -2.27 -5.85 -3.94
CA LYS A 50 -3.64 -6.37 -3.81
C LYS A 50 -3.81 -7.15 -2.50
N ARG A 51 -2.90 -8.05 -2.18
CA ARG A 51 -2.93 -8.83 -0.92
C ARG A 51 -2.81 -7.93 0.31
N LEU A 52 -1.94 -6.93 0.29
CA LEU A 52 -1.78 -5.97 1.36
C LEU A 52 -3.08 -5.19 1.60
N PHE A 53 -3.65 -4.62 0.54
CA PHE A 53 -4.88 -3.86 0.61
C PHE A 53 -6.07 -4.72 1.06
N GLN A 54 -6.15 -5.99 0.62
CA GLN A 54 -7.18 -6.94 1.07
C GLN A 54 -7.10 -7.20 2.57
N LYS A 55 -5.90 -7.43 3.12
CA LYS A 55 -5.70 -7.63 4.56
C LYS A 55 -6.12 -6.41 5.37
N ILE A 56 -5.70 -5.21 4.96
CA ILE A 56 -6.09 -3.96 5.62
C ILE A 56 -7.60 -3.75 5.53
N SER A 57 -8.19 -3.96 4.35
CA SER A 57 -9.63 -3.83 4.13
C SER A 57 -10.45 -4.80 4.98
N ALA A 58 -9.98 -6.04 5.15
CA ALA A 58 -10.63 -7.03 6.01
C ALA A 58 -10.63 -6.58 7.48
N ARG A 59 -9.50 -6.05 7.97
CA ARG A 59 -9.39 -5.49 9.33
C ARG A 59 -10.35 -4.31 9.52
N ILE A 60 -10.31 -3.34 8.61
CA ILE A 60 -11.22 -2.18 8.63
C ILE A 60 -12.69 -2.64 8.67
N LYS A 61 -13.07 -3.59 7.80
CA LYS A 61 -14.45 -4.10 7.74
C LYS A 61 -14.87 -4.79 9.03
N ASN A 62 -14.00 -5.62 9.60
CA ASN A 62 -14.32 -6.34 10.83
C ASN A 62 -14.43 -5.38 12.02
N THR A 63 -13.50 -4.43 12.15
CA THR A 63 -13.52 -3.40 13.19
C THR A 63 -14.75 -2.50 13.06
N ALA A 64 -15.14 -2.11 11.84
CA ALA A 64 -16.30 -1.27 11.61
C ALA A 64 -17.62 -1.88 12.11
N LYS A 65 -17.76 -3.21 12.00
CA LYS A 65 -18.92 -3.93 12.56
C LYS A 65 -18.95 -3.87 14.09
N LEU A 66 -17.79 -3.96 14.74
CA LEU A 66 -17.69 -3.90 16.19
C LEU A 66 -17.95 -2.50 16.76
N THR A 67 -17.88 -1.47 15.91
CA THR A 67 -18.05 -0.06 16.28
C THR A 67 -19.34 0.55 15.72
N GLU A 68 -20.34 -0.25 15.34
CA GLU A 68 -21.50 0.22 14.59
C GLU A 68 -22.36 1.26 15.34
N GLY A 69 -22.41 1.19 16.67
CA GLY A 69 -23.12 2.14 17.53
C GLY A 69 -22.27 3.30 18.07
N GLU A 70 -21.00 3.38 17.70
CA GLU A 70 -20.11 4.44 18.18
C GLU A 70 -20.27 5.73 17.36
N PRO A 71 -20.08 6.92 17.96
CA PRO A 71 -20.02 8.18 17.23
C PRO A 71 -18.96 8.14 16.12
N LEU A 72 -19.21 8.85 15.01
CA LEU A 72 -18.36 8.86 13.82
C LEU A 72 -16.89 9.10 14.14
N GLU A 73 -16.61 10.05 15.04
CA GLU A 73 -15.25 10.41 15.43
C GLU A 73 -14.54 9.25 16.14
N LYS A 74 -15.16 8.69 17.18
CA LYS A 74 -14.62 7.56 17.94
C LYS A 74 -14.41 6.33 17.04
N ARG A 75 -15.35 6.08 16.14
CA ARG A 75 -15.23 5.05 15.11
C ARG A 75 -14.03 5.31 14.18
N GLY A 76 -13.87 6.54 13.71
CA GLY A 76 -12.73 6.99 12.91
C GLY A 76 -11.39 6.76 13.61
N PHE A 77 -11.27 7.15 14.88
CA PHE A 77 -10.08 6.92 15.71
C PHE A 77 -9.74 5.43 15.82
N ILE A 78 -10.72 4.58 16.16
CA ILE A 78 -10.52 3.13 16.31
C ILE A 78 -10.07 2.50 14.99
N LEU A 79 -10.69 2.88 13.87
CA LEU A 79 -10.33 2.38 12.54
C LEU A 79 -8.91 2.81 12.12
N CYS A 80 -8.49 4.03 12.43
CA CYS A 80 -7.13 4.47 12.16
C CYS A 80 -6.13 3.75 13.06
N ALA A 81 -6.45 3.56 14.34
CA ALA A 81 -5.58 2.87 15.29
C ALA A 81 -5.29 1.41 14.89
N ILE A 82 -6.28 0.65 14.42
CA ILE A 82 -6.06 -0.74 13.98
C ILE A 82 -5.19 -0.82 12.72
N VAL A 83 -5.34 0.13 11.80
CA VAL A 83 -4.50 0.21 10.60
C VAL A 83 -3.07 0.58 10.98
N ASN A 84 -2.90 1.60 11.84
CA ASN A 84 -1.59 2.01 12.33
C ASN A 84 -0.88 0.88 13.09
N SER A 85 -1.61 0.11 13.89
CA SER A 85 -1.07 -1.06 14.60
C SER A 85 -0.56 -2.11 13.61
N TYR A 86 -1.36 -2.44 12.59
CA TYR A 86 -0.93 -3.36 11.53
C TYR A 86 0.27 -2.84 10.71
N MET A 87 0.38 -1.51 10.54
CA MET A 87 1.54 -0.90 9.91
C MET A 87 2.80 -1.00 10.78
N LYS A 88 2.69 -0.98 12.11
CA LYS A 88 3.85 -1.18 13.00
C LYS A 88 4.49 -2.55 12.81
N ASP A 89 3.74 -3.57 12.40
CA ASP A 89 4.30 -4.89 12.08
C ASP A 89 5.31 -4.85 10.91
N ILE A 90 5.40 -3.76 10.13
CA ILE A 90 6.45 -3.53 9.14
C ILE A 90 7.84 -3.62 9.79
N SER A 91 8.03 -3.00 10.97
CA SER A 91 9.33 -2.97 11.63
C SER A 91 9.79 -4.35 12.11
N LEU A 92 8.84 -5.27 12.31
CA LEU A 92 9.10 -6.63 12.78
C LEU A 92 9.39 -7.63 11.65
N GLY A 93 9.24 -7.23 10.38
CA GLY A 93 9.55 -8.10 9.23
C GLY A 93 8.59 -9.29 9.03
N ASN A 94 7.55 -9.42 9.85
CA ASN A 94 6.63 -10.56 9.88
C ASN A 94 5.69 -10.65 8.66
N ASN A 95 5.71 -9.65 7.78
CA ASN A 95 4.83 -9.59 6.63
C ASN A 95 5.59 -9.09 5.40
N MET A 96 5.93 -10.01 4.50
CA MET A 96 6.70 -9.71 3.29
C MET A 96 6.11 -8.57 2.43
N ALA A 97 4.78 -8.39 2.41
CA ALA A 97 4.15 -7.31 1.66
C ALA A 97 4.36 -5.94 2.32
N LEU A 98 4.46 -5.93 3.64
CA LEU A 98 4.79 -4.77 4.47
C LEU A 98 6.30 -4.48 4.42
N THR A 99 7.16 -5.50 4.45
CA THR A 99 8.62 -5.35 4.25
C THR A 99 8.97 -4.73 2.88
N ALA A 100 8.19 -5.02 1.84
CA ALA A 100 8.39 -4.45 0.51
C ALA A 100 8.21 -2.92 0.47
N ILE A 101 7.46 -2.33 1.41
CA ILE A 101 7.29 -0.87 1.54
C ILE A 101 8.61 -0.22 1.95
N ARG A 102 9.45 -0.89 2.74
CA ARG A 102 10.75 -0.32 3.17
C ARG A 102 11.67 -0.05 1.99
N TYR A 103 11.64 -0.93 1.00
CA TYR A 103 12.58 -0.86 -0.10
C TYR A 103 12.08 -0.03 -1.28
N THR A 104 10.77 0.16 -1.46
CA THR A 104 10.22 0.91 -2.62
C THR A 104 10.73 2.35 -2.74
N ASN A 105 11.15 2.73 -3.95
CA ASN A 105 11.42 4.14 -4.30
C ASN A 105 10.24 4.80 -5.04
N ASP A 106 9.18 4.04 -5.37
CA ASP A 106 7.97 4.55 -6.00
C ASP A 106 7.06 5.24 -4.96
N GLY A 107 7.30 6.54 -4.74
CA GLY A 107 6.53 7.35 -3.79
C GLY A 107 5.07 7.57 -4.21
N ASP A 108 4.78 7.59 -5.51
CA ASP A 108 3.42 7.79 -6.01
C ASP A 108 2.55 6.56 -5.74
N GLN A 109 3.14 5.36 -5.85
CA GLN A 109 2.48 4.13 -5.44
C GLN A 109 2.11 4.14 -3.95
N LEU A 110 3.00 4.61 -3.07
CA LEU A 110 2.71 4.72 -1.63
C LEU A 110 1.59 5.74 -1.35
N LYS A 111 1.62 6.91 -2.00
CA LYS A 111 0.54 7.91 -1.90
C LYS A 111 -0.81 7.36 -2.38
N HIS A 112 -0.80 6.55 -3.43
CA HIS A 112 -2.01 5.91 -3.93
C HIS A 112 -2.57 4.88 -2.94
N LEU A 113 -1.72 4.03 -2.35
CA LEU A 113 -2.13 3.10 -1.29
C LEU A 113 -2.71 3.84 -0.07
N ASP A 114 -2.05 4.90 0.34
CA ASP A 114 -2.49 5.80 1.41
C ASP A 114 -3.91 6.36 1.14
N LEU A 115 -4.16 6.84 -0.07
CA LEU A 115 -5.48 7.35 -0.48
C LEU A 115 -6.54 6.23 -0.47
N MET A 116 -6.20 5.05 -0.98
CA MET A 116 -7.11 3.90 -1.01
C MET A 116 -7.52 3.46 0.40
N ILE A 117 -6.57 3.45 1.35
CA ILE A 117 -6.82 3.10 2.75
C ILE A 117 -7.68 4.16 3.42
N ALA A 118 -7.33 5.44 3.28
CA ALA A 118 -8.12 6.54 3.83
C ALA A 118 -9.57 6.48 3.31
N ARG A 119 -9.76 6.22 2.01
CA ARG A 119 -11.10 6.03 1.44
C ARG A 119 -11.82 4.85 2.09
N LYS A 120 -11.14 3.72 2.29
CA LYS A 120 -11.74 2.55 2.91
C LYS A 120 -12.16 2.82 4.36
N ILE A 121 -11.38 3.59 5.10
CA ILE A 121 -11.72 4.06 6.45
C ILE A 121 -12.93 5.00 6.39
N ALA A 122 -12.94 5.97 5.48
CA ALA A 122 -14.07 6.89 5.31
C ALA A 122 -15.38 6.13 5.04
N GLU A 123 -15.35 5.17 4.10
CA GLU A 123 -16.49 4.31 3.79
C GLU A 123 -16.95 3.52 5.00
N ALA A 124 -15.99 2.95 5.74
CA ALA A 124 -16.26 2.13 6.90
C ALA A 124 -16.74 2.93 8.12
N ALA A 125 -16.34 4.19 8.26
CA ALA A 125 -16.75 5.06 9.34
C ALA A 125 -18.15 5.65 9.10
N THR A 126 -18.43 6.06 7.86
CA THR A 126 -19.66 6.78 7.48
C THR A 126 -20.77 5.87 6.96
N GLY A 127 -20.44 4.65 6.53
CA GLY A 127 -21.37 3.78 5.79
C GLY A 127 -21.60 4.18 4.33
N ILE A 128 -21.06 5.32 3.88
CA ILE A 128 -21.21 5.84 2.52
C ILE A 128 -20.17 5.18 1.61
N ARG A 129 -20.57 4.70 0.43
CA ARG A 129 -19.64 4.07 -0.52
C ARG A 129 -18.90 5.10 -1.39
N GLY A 130 -17.64 4.79 -1.71
CA GLY A 130 -16.84 5.52 -2.69
C GLY A 130 -16.38 6.90 -2.21
N VAL A 131 -16.04 7.75 -3.17
CA VAL A 131 -15.46 9.09 -2.93
C VAL A 131 -16.40 10.00 -2.13
N LYS A 132 -17.72 9.76 -2.21
CA LYS A 132 -18.73 10.53 -1.45
C LYS A 132 -18.50 10.46 0.06
N ALA A 133 -17.89 9.39 0.58
CA ALA A 133 -17.55 9.25 1.99
C ALA A 133 -16.64 10.39 2.49
N PHE A 134 -15.76 10.94 1.63
CA PHE A 134 -14.89 12.05 2.00
C PHE A 134 -15.62 13.38 2.21
N ARG A 135 -16.89 13.50 1.81
CA ARG A 135 -17.69 14.69 2.13
C ARG A 135 -18.03 14.76 3.62
N THR A 136 -18.21 13.61 4.25
CA THR A 136 -18.53 13.49 5.69
C THR A 136 -17.28 13.26 6.52
N ALA A 137 -16.30 12.51 6.00
CA ALA A 137 -15.02 12.25 6.65
C ALA A 137 -13.87 12.65 5.72
N PRO A 138 -13.50 13.94 5.65
CA PRO A 138 -12.45 14.41 4.74
C PRO A 138 -11.11 13.71 4.93
N TYR A 139 -10.33 13.61 3.85
CA TYR A 139 -9.00 13.00 3.89
C TYR A 139 -8.09 13.63 4.97
N ARG A 140 -8.12 14.97 5.09
CA ARG A 140 -7.38 15.68 6.15
C ARG A 140 -7.85 15.28 7.54
N THR A 141 -9.15 15.18 7.78
CA THR A 141 -9.69 14.71 9.07
C THR A 141 -9.18 13.31 9.41
N ILE A 142 -9.15 12.39 8.44
CA ILE A 142 -8.66 11.02 8.66
C ILE A 142 -7.16 11.01 9.01
N ARG A 143 -6.37 11.88 8.38
CA ARG A 143 -4.92 11.98 8.60
C ARG A 143 -4.57 12.70 9.89
N ASP A 144 -5.08 13.91 10.03
CA ASP A 144 -4.62 14.88 11.01
C ASP A 144 -5.38 14.72 12.33
N TYR A 145 -6.70 14.47 12.25
CA TYR A 145 -7.55 14.35 13.43
C TYR A 145 -7.64 12.90 13.92
N TRP A 146 -8.02 11.94 13.07
CA TRP A 146 -8.11 10.53 13.47
C TRP A 146 -6.75 9.82 13.52
N GLY A 147 -5.70 10.44 12.98
CA GLY A 147 -4.32 10.01 13.15
C GLY A 147 -3.85 8.87 12.24
N LEU A 148 -4.43 8.69 11.04
CA LEU A 148 -3.94 7.67 10.09
C LEU A 148 -2.51 8.00 9.61
N LYS A 149 -1.56 7.11 9.89
CA LYS A 149 -0.16 7.24 9.46
C LYS A 149 0.02 7.03 7.96
N SER A 150 1.00 7.72 7.37
CA SER A 150 1.38 7.53 5.96
C SER A 150 2.38 6.39 5.80
N PHE A 151 2.22 5.59 4.75
CA PHE A 151 3.28 4.67 4.34
C PHE A 151 4.54 5.40 3.84
N VAL A 152 4.41 6.61 3.29
CA VAL A 152 5.56 7.42 2.87
C VAL A 152 6.36 7.85 4.10
N GLN A 153 5.69 8.35 5.13
CA GLN A 153 6.35 8.72 6.39
C GLN A 153 6.97 7.50 7.05
N LEU A 154 6.21 6.40 7.13
CA LEU A 154 6.68 5.16 7.75
C LEU A 154 7.91 4.59 7.05
N ARG A 155 7.98 4.64 5.72
CA ARG A 155 9.21 4.25 4.99
C ARG A 155 10.39 5.15 5.35
N ASN A 156 10.18 6.45 5.50
CA ASN A 156 11.25 7.41 5.82
C ASN A 156 11.72 7.32 7.29
N GLU A 157 10.90 6.75 8.18
CA GLU A 157 11.23 6.52 9.60
C GLU A 157 11.97 5.19 9.85
N LEU A 158 12.08 4.31 8.84
CA LEU A 158 12.65 2.95 8.92
C LEU A 158 14.06 2.87 8.32
#